data_AF-A0A6P5RZ09-F1
#
_entry.id   AF-A0A6P5RZ09-F1
#
_cell.length_a   1.000
_cell.length_b   1.000
_cell.length_c   1.000
_cell.angle_alpha   90.00
_cell.angle_beta   90.00
_cell.angle_gamma   90.00
#
_symmetry.space_group_name_H-M   'P 1'
#
loop_
_entity.id
_entity.type
_entity.pdbx_description
1 polymer ?
#
loop_
_entity_poly.entity_id
_entity_poly.type
_entity_poly.pdbx_seq_one_letter_code
_entity_poly.pdbx_strand_id
1 'polypeptide(L)'
;MPSGMESLYQLQTLPLFVSGKLPKGSKRYVRSTWNFGNLGLLGGLNLHGELNITRLENTEDATPADKGQLFMKENLESLGLYWGLIPGFKDSFAKPPNAPAEVGVSGSHIPLHAKKLIRCLQPHENLKNLVINGYPGIKFPNWALPNLIAADFTNCRSCEHLPTLGNLPLLKTLSLHGMHGVKSIGTEFYGDSTDIWFPSLEELSVSDIANLEEWSTATDERAFPILKKLTVKSVERICPTLKS
;
A
#
# COMPACT_ATOMS: atom_id res chain seq x y z
N MET A 1 16.90 -7.04 10.64
CA MET A 1 16.56 -6.83 12.07
C MET A 1 17.66 -7.49 12.91
N PRO A 2 18.18 -6.88 13.98
CA PRO A 2 19.04 -7.58 14.95
C PRO A 2 18.42 -8.92 15.39
N SER A 3 19.25 -9.95 15.56
CA SER A 3 18.86 -11.30 15.97
C SER A 3 18.34 -11.29 17.40
N GLY A 4 17.28 -12.04 17.68
CA GLY A 4 16.63 -12.08 18.99
C GLY A 4 15.59 -10.98 19.19
N MET A 5 15.38 -10.10 18.21
CA MET A 5 14.30 -9.11 18.29
C MET A 5 12.91 -9.76 18.21
N GLU A 6 12.78 -10.93 17.57
CA GLU A 6 11.58 -11.76 17.56
C GLU A 6 11.14 -12.22 18.96
N SER A 7 12.02 -12.16 19.95
CA SER A 7 11.73 -12.50 21.35
C SER A 7 11.43 -11.28 22.22
N LEU A 8 11.38 -10.07 21.64
CA LEU A 8 11.05 -8.84 22.36
C LEU A 8 9.53 -8.66 22.46
N TYR A 9 8.87 -9.51 23.25
CA TYR A 9 7.41 -9.47 23.45
C TYR A 9 6.91 -8.16 24.10
N GLN A 10 7.79 -7.39 24.73
CA GLN A 10 7.48 -6.05 25.26
C GLN A 10 7.67 -4.92 24.22
N LEU A 11 8.25 -5.22 23.04
CA LEU A 11 8.44 -4.21 22.00
C LEU A 11 7.10 -3.86 21.37
N GLN A 12 6.58 -2.70 21.74
CA GLN A 12 5.30 -2.20 21.25
C GLN A 12 5.44 -1.38 19.97
N THR A 13 6.57 -0.73 19.71
CA THR A 13 6.73 0.13 18.53
C THR A 13 7.83 -0.38 17.62
N LEU A 14 7.52 -0.49 16.32
CA LEU A 14 8.47 -0.81 15.27
C LEU A 14 8.08 -0.03 14.01
N PRO A 15 8.44 1.27 13.93
CA PRO A 15 7.96 2.15 12.87
C PRO A 15 8.47 1.76 11.48
N LEU A 16 9.56 0.97 11.39
CA LEU A 16 10.13 0.54 10.12
C LEU A 16 10.66 -0.90 10.19
N PHE A 17 10.21 -1.71 9.25
CA PHE A 17 10.73 -3.04 8.93
C PHE A 17 11.19 -3.05 7.46
N VAL A 18 12.39 -3.57 7.21
CA VAL A 18 12.94 -3.71 5.86
C VAL A 18 12.92 -5.19 5.47
N SER A 19 12.14 -5.53 4.43
CA SER A 19 12.01 -6.89 3.90
C SER A 19 13.18 -7.28 2.98
N GLY A 20 13.45 -8.58 2.90
CA GLY A 20 14.41 -9.18 1.98
C GLY A 20 15.84 -9.36 2.49
N LYS A 21 16.63 -10.09 1.70
CA LYS A 21 18.08 -10.30 1.88
C LYS A 21 18.85 -9.18 1.19
N LEU A 22 19.99 -8.77 1.75
CA LEU A 22 20.90 -7.87 1.04
C LEU A 22 21.42 -8.51 -0.25
N PRO A 23 21.74 -7.71 -1.29
CA PRO A 23 22.38 -8.20 -2.50
C PRO A 23 23.64 -9.03 -2.18
N LYS A 24 23.87 -10.10 -2.96
CA LYS A 24 25.09 -10.91 -2.87
C LYS A 24 26.31 -9.99 -3.09
N GLY A 25 27.05 -9.69 -2.02
CA GLY A 25 28.22 -8.80 -2.04
C GLY A 25 28.30 -7.80 -0.88
N SER A 26 27.19 -7.55 -0.18
CA SER A 26 27.12 -6.57 0.93
C SER A 26 27.75 -7.03 2.26
N LYS A 27 28.69 -8.00 2.23
CA LYS A 27 29.35 -8.55 3.43
C LYS A 27 30.20 -7.53 4.21
N ARG A 28 30.41 -6.32 3.70
CA ARG A 28 31.34 -5.34 4.28
C ARG A 28 30.80 -4.55 5.48
N TYR A 29 29.51 -4.59 5.80
CA TYR A 29 28.95 -3.72 6.85
C TYR A 29 27.94 -4.36 7.81
N VAL A 30 27.70 -5.67 7.78
CA VAL A 30 26.65 -6.28 8.60
C VAL A 30 27.21 -7.28 9.61
N ARG A 31 26.94 -7.03 10.89
CA ARG A 31 27.20 -7.97 11.99
C ARG A 31 26.46 -9.27 11.70
N SER A 32 27.11 -10.41 11.94
CA SER A 32 26.59 -11.79 11.77
C SER A 32 25.29 -12.08 12.54
N THR A 33 24.83 -11.15 13.37
CA THR A 33 23.65 -11.22 14.23
C THR A 33 22.43 -10.52 13.62
N TRP A 34 22.30 -10.38 12.30
CA TRP A 34 21.11 -9.74 11.69
C TRP A 34 20.27 -10.79 10.97
N ASN A 35 19.06 -11.05 11.47
CA ASN A 35 18.07 -11.82 10.74
C ASN A 35 17.51 -10.91 9.62
N PHE A 36 17.81 -11.28 8.38
CA PHE A 36 17.52 -10.47 7.20
C PHE A 36 16.07 -10.67 6.75
N GLY A 37 15.24 -9.66 7.00
CA GLY A 37 14.02 -9.38 6.23
C GLY A 37 12.95 -10.47 6.15
N ASN A 38 12.96 -11.48 7.04
CA ASN A 38 11.88 -12.44 7.12
C ASN A 38 10.70 -11.81 7.86
N LEU A 39 9.61 -11.56 7.14
CA LEU A 39 8.38 -10.99 7.70
C LEU A 39 7.79 -11.84 8.84
N GLY A 40 8.07 -13.15 8.89
CA GLY A 40 7.64 -14.04 9.96
C GLY A 40 8.13 -13.61 11.34
N LEU A 41 9.22 -12.84 11.42
CA LEU A 41 9.72 -12.28 12.68
C LEU A 41 8.74 -11.28 13.31
N LEU A 42 7.89 -10.64 12.50
CA LEU A 42 6.84 -9.78 13.01
C LEU A 42 5.77 -10.58 13.77
N GLY A 43 5.62 -11.88 13.50
CA GLY A 43 4.58 -12.71 14.10
C GLY A 43 4.64 -12.77 15.63
N GLY A 44 5.85 -12.77 16.20
CA GLY A 44 6.04 -12.78 17.67
C GLY A 44 5.86 -11.42 18.36
N LEU A 45 5.64 -10.34 17.59
CA LEU A 45 5.59 -8.98 18.14
C LEU A 45 4.15 -8.48 18.26
N ASN A 46 3.80 -7.99 19.45
CA ASN A 46 2.57 -7.24 19.68
C ASN A 46 2.82 -5.76 19.37
N LEU A 47 2.78 -5.41 18.08
CA LEU A 47 3.05 -4.05 17.61
C LEU A 47 1.82 -3.15 17.76
N HIS A 48 2.08 -1.92 18.17
CA HIS A 48 1.15 -0.83 18.44
C HIS A 48 1.49 0.35 17.53
N GLY A 49 0.49 1.18 17.25
CA GLY A 49 0.69 2.43 16.52
C GLY A 49 1.02 2.19 15.06
N GLU A 50 2.25 2.47 14.64
CA GLU A 50 2.66 2.50 13.23
C GLU A 50 3.69 1.43 12.88
N LEU A 51 3.51 0.82 11.70
CA LEU A 51 4.47 -0.07 11.07
C LEU A 51 4.59 0.23 9.58
N ASN A 52 5.80 0.56 9.12
CA ASN A 52 6.12 0.61 7.70
C ASN A 52 6.95 -0.61 7.29
N ILE A 53 6.55 -1.31 6.24
CA ILE A 53 7.24 -2.47 5.69
C ILE A 53 7.73 -2.10 4.29
N THR A 54 9.04 -2.13 4.10
CA THR A 54 9.68 -1.69 2.85
C THR A 54 10.36 -2.83 2.12
N ARG A 55 10.72 -2.58 0.85
CA ARG A 55 11.44 -3.54 0.01
C ARG A 55 10.68 -4.86 -0.16
N LEU A 56 9.35 -4.80 -0.22
CA LEU A 56 8.47 -5.97 -0.33
C LEU A 56 8.74 -6.80 -1.59
N GLU A 57 9.30 -6.22 -2.63
CA GLU A 57 9.77 -6.89 -3.85
C GLU A 57 10.86 -7.95 -3.61
N ASN A 58 11.56 -7.87 -2.48
CA ASN A 58 12.62 -8.81 -2.11
C ASN A 58 12.14 -9.97 -1.23
N THR A 59 10.83 -10.08 -1.03
CA THR A 59 10.27 -11.12 -0.18
C THR A 59 10.17 -12.44 -0.97
N GLU A 60 10.57 -13.58 -0.38
CA GLU A 60 10.42 -14.90 -1.03
C GLU A 60 8.97 -15.42 -0.94
N ASP A 61 8.59 -16.38 -1.79
CA ASP A 61 7.28 -17.07 -1.71
C ASP A 61 7.16 -17.77 -0.35
N ALA A 62 6.27 -17.29 0.52
CA ALA A 62 6.04 -17.89 1.83
C ALA A 62 4.57 -17.81 2.22
N THR A 63 4.16 -18.67 3.15
CA THR A 63 2.77 -18.82 3.60
C THR A 63 2.33 -17.63 4.45
N PRO A 64 1.02 -17.41 4.70
CA PRO A 64 0.55 -16.33 5.56
C PRO A 64 1.19 -16.29 6.96
N ALA A 65 1.47 -17.47 7.55
CA ALA A 65 2.15 -17.59 8.83
C ALA A 65 3.58 -17.00 8.77
N ASP A 66 4.23 -17.12 7.61
CA ASP A 66 5.57 -16.59 7.36
C ASP A 66 5.57 -15.09 7.04
N LYS A 67 4.41 -14.43 6.98
CA LYS A 67 4.25 -13.01 6.61
C LYS A 67 3.80 -12.13 7.77
N GLY A 68 4.17 -12.50 9.00
CA GLY A 68 4.13 -11.59 10.15
C GLY A 68 2.79 -11.43 10.85
N GLN A 69 1.76 -12.17 10.39
CA GLN A 69 0.45 -12.24 11.03
C GLN A 69 -0.15 -10.85 11.35
N LEU A 70 -0.10 -9.93 10.38
CA LEU A 70 -0.59 -8.55 10.56
C LEU A 70 -2.05 -8.49 10.98
N PHE A 71 -2.86 -9.46 10.55
CA PHE A 71 -4.25 -9.62 10.94
C PHE A 71 -4.46 -9.95 12.42
N MET A 72 -3.42 -10.28 13.19
CA MET A 72 -3.48 -10.48 14.64
C MET A 72 -3.02 -9.25 15.43
N LYS A 73 -2.62 -8.16 14.75
CA LYS A 73 -2.04 -6.97 15.39
C LYS A 73 -3.13 -5.94 15.70
N GLU A 74 -3.93 -6.23 16.72
CA GLU A 74 -5.11 -5.45 17.12
C GLU A 74 -4.82 -3.99 17.45
N ASN A 75 -3.61 -3.71 17.95
CA ASN A 75 -3.16 -2.38 18.39
C ASN A 75 -2.45 -1.59 17.28
N LEU A 76 -2.29 -2.18 16.09
CA LEU A 76 -1.67 -1.51 14.96
C LEU A 76 -2.70 -0.58 14.30
N GLU A 77 -2.44 0.72 14.37
CA GLU A 77 -3.34 1.76 13.86
C GLU A 77 -2.95 2.23 12.45
N SER A 78 -1.67 2.15 12.09
CA SER A 78 -1.13 2.63 10.81
C SER A 78 -0.21 1.59 10.18
N LEU A 79 -0.42 1.30 8.90
CA LEU A 79 0.36 0.35 8.12
C LEU A 79 0.78 0.96 6.79
N GLY A 80 2.08 1.01 6.54
CA GLY A 80 2.64 1.34 5.23
C GLY A 80 3.29 0.14 4.57
N LEU A 81 2.96 -0.14 3.32
CA LEU A 81 3.50 -1.23 2.51
C LEU A 81 4.20 -0.64 1.28
N TYR A 82 5.51 -0.84 1.17
CA TYR A 82 6.33 -0.24 0.12
C TYR A 82 7.05 -1.33 -0.69
N TRP A 83 6.76 -1.37 -1.99
CA TRP A 83 7.58 -2.04 -3.00
C TRP A 83 8.61 -1.02 -3.51
N GLY A 84 9.83 -1.14 -2.99
CA GLY A 84 10.90 -0.16 -3.10
C GLY A 84 11.15 0.60 -1.78
N LEU A 85 11.67 1.82 -1.91
CA LEU A 85 12.02 2.69 -0.78
C LEU A 85 10.84 3.60 -0.39
N ILE A 86 10.82 4.04 0.87
CA ILE A 86 9.88 5.08 1.32
C ILE A 86 10.30 6.41 0.68
N PRO A 87 9.41 7.11 -0.05
CA PRO A 87 9.72 8.42 -0.60
C PRO A 87 10.17 9.40 0.47
N GLY A 88 11.26 10.13 0.23
CA GLY A 88 11.81 11.10 1.19
C GLY A 88 12.62 10.49 2.35
N PHE A 89 12.64 9.17 2.51
CA PHE A 89 13.50 8.50 3.48
C PHE A 89 14.89 8.26 2.88
N LYS A 90 15.91 8.98 3.36
CA LYS A 90 17.32 8.72 2.99
C LYS A 90 17.81 7.50 3.75
N ASP A 91 17.84 6.32 3.10
CA ASP A 91 18.55 5.19 3.68
C ASP A 91 20.06 5.35 3.46
N SER A 92 20.87 5.05 4.49
CA SER A 92 22.34 4.94 4.35
C SER A 92 22.76 3.75 3.47
N PHE A 93 21.78 2.99 2.96
CA PHE A 93 21.92 1.89 2.01
C PHE A 93 21.64 2.33 0.56
N ALA A 94 21.45 3.64 0.33
CA ALA A 94 21.30 4.21 -0.99
C ALA A 94 22.44 3.76 -1.90
N LYS A 95 22.05 3.39 -3.12
CA LYS A 95 22.92 2.95 -4.22
C LYS A 95 24.06 3.96 -4.40
N PRO A 96 25.33 3.53 -4.57
CA PRO A 96 26.38 4.46 -4.98
C PRO A 96 25.97 5.12 -6.31
N PRO A 97 26.38 6.38 -6.56
CA PRO A 97 25.87 7.22 -7.65
C PRO A 97 26.05 6.65 -9.07
N ASN A 98 26.82 5.56 -9.23
CA ASN A 98 27.21 4.99 -10.53
C ASN A 98 26.58 3.62 -10.82
N ALA A 99 25.60 3.18 -10.04
CA ALA A 99 24.99 1.89 -10.28
C ALA A 99 23.89 2.03 -11.36
N PRO A 100 23.84 1.16 -12.37
CA PRO A 100 22.96 1.30 -13.54
C PRO A 100 21.51 1.46 -13.10
N ALA A 101 20.77 2.32 -13.83
CA ALA A 101 19.31 2.43 -13.71
C ALA A 101 18.75 1.01 -13.63
N GLU A 102 17.85 0.78 -12.68
CA GLU A 102 17.26 -0.54 -12.52
C GLU A 102 16.64 -0.92 -13.86
N VAL A 103 17.26 -1.91 -14.51
CA VAL A 103 16.62 -2.67 -15.58
C VAL A 103 15.35 -3.16 -14.92
N GLY A 104 14.22 -2.54 -15.27
CA GLY A 104 12.92 -2.96 -14.80
C GLY A 104 12.89 -4.46 -14.92
N VAL A 105 12.75 -5.15 -13.79
CA VAL A 105 12.83 -6.61 -13.78
C VAL A 105 11.64 -7.05 -14.64
N SER A 106 11.91 -7.34 -15.91
CA SER A 106 10.94 -7.91 -16.84
C SER A 106 10.99 -9.40 -16.58
N GLY A 107 10.38 -9.80 -15.46
CA GLY A 107 10.06 -11.17 -15.16
C GLY A 107 8.55 -11.31 -15.21
N SER A 108 8.05 -12.20 -16.07
CA SER A 108 6.62 -12.54 -16.17
C SER A 108 5.98 -13.04 -14.85
N HIS A 109 6.80 -13.26 -13.80
CA HIS A 109 6.39 -13.78 -12.49
C HIS A 109 6.16 -12.71 -11.39
N ILE A 110 6.55 -11.45 -11.61
CA ILE A 110 6.49 -10.39 -10.58
C ILE A 110 5.06 -10.06 -10.14
N PRO A 111 4.07 -9.92 -11.05
CA PRO A 111 2.71 -9.61 -10.64
C PRO A 111 2.07 -10.74 -9.82
N LEU A 112 2.40 -12.01 -10.14
CA LEU A 112 1.84 -13.16 -9.43
C LEU A 112 2.39 -13.28 -8.01
N HIS A 113 3.69 -13.06 -7.83
CA HIS A 113 4.32 -13.05 -6.51
C HIS A 113 3.77 -11.91 -5.65
N ALA A 114 3.76 -10.68 -6.16
CA ALA A 114 3.23 -9.52 -5.44
C ALA A 114 1.76 -9.71 -5.02
N LYS A 115 0.94 -10.29 -5.92
CA LYS A 115 -0.46 -10.63 -5.63
C LYS A 115 -0.61 -11.65 -4.50
N LYS A 116 0.26 -12.65 -4.43
CA LYS A 116 0.25 -13.61 -3.30
C LYS A 116 0.69 -12.93 -2.01
N LEU A 117 1.76 -12.13 -2.09
CA LEU A 117 2.33 -11.44 -0.94
C LEU A 117 1.34 -10.46 -0.30
N ILE A 118 0.73 -9.57 -1.09
CA ILE A 118 -0.23 -8.59 -0.56
C ILE A 118 -1.40 -9.29 0.13
N ARG A 119 -1.89 -10.43 -0.39
CA ARG A 119 -2.96 -11.19 0.28
C ARG A 119 -2.57 -11.71 1.66
N CYS A 120 -1.29 -12.06 1.84
CA CYS A 120 -0.76 -12.53 3.12
C CYS A 120 -0.49 -11.39 4.11
N LEU A 121 -0.45 -10.14 3.63
CA LEU A 121 -0.26 -8.93 4.42
C LEU A 121 -1.59 -8.30 4.87
N GLN A 122 -2.65 -9.11 4.98
CA GLN A 122 -3.94 -8.63 5.45
C GLN A 122 -3.79 -7.98 6.84
N PRO A 123 -4.17 -6.69 6.98
CA PRO A 123 -4.16 -6.01 8.28
C PRO A 123 -5.33 -6.45 9.17
N HIS A 124 -5.25 -6.11 10.46
CA HIS A 124 -6.38 -6.22 11.38
C HIS A 124 -7.48 -5.21 11.01
N GLU A 125 -8.74 -5.52 11.31
CA GLU A 125 -9.90 -4.65 11.02
C GLU A 125 -9.91 -3.31 11.78
N ASN A 126 -9.04 -3.15 12.77
CA ASN A 126 -8.87 -1.94 13.58
C ASN A 126 -7.95 -0.90 12.92
N LEU A 127 -7.34 -1.24 11.78
CA LEU A 127 -6.42 -0.36 11.08
C LEU A 127 -7.13 0.94 10.68
N LYS A 128 -6.52 2.07 11.03
CA LYS A 128 -7.03 3.42 10.76
C LYS A 128 -6.38 4.05 9.53
N ASN A 129 -5.10 3.78 9.29
CA ASN A 129 -4.35 4.37 8.19
C ASN A 129 -3.64 3.30 7.35
N LEU A 130 -3.80 3.38 6.03
CA LEU A 130 -3.17 2.47 5.08
C LEU A 130 -2.41 3.25 4.01
N VAL A 131 -1.14 2.93 3.83
CA VAL A 131 -0.34 3.43 2.71
C VAL A 131 0.15 2.24 1.89
N ILE A 132 -0.05 2.28 0.58
CA ILE A 132 0.54 1.31 -0.35
C ILE A 132 1.29 2.06 -1.44
N ASN A 133 2.59 1.80 -1.55
CA ASN A 133 3.46 2.43 -2.53
C ASN A 133 4.12 1.41 -3.45
N GLY A 134 4.06 1.64 -4.75
CA GLY A 134 4.82 0.89 -5.75
C GLY A 134 4.31 -0.53 -6.00
N TYR A 135 3.12 -0.90 -5.51
CA TYR A 135 2.58 -2.25 -5.68
C TYR A 135 2.47 -2.62 -7.17
N PRO A 136 3.17 -3.69 -7.63
CA PRO A 136 3.25 -4.02 -9.05
C PRO A 136 2.12 -4.95 -9.53
N GLY A 137 1.13 -5.24 -8.67
CA GLY A 137 0.02 -6.11 -9.01
C GLY A 137 -1.12 -5.38 -9.71
N ILE A 138 -1.90 -6.14 -10.49
CA ILE A 138 -2.99 -5.60 -11.32
C ILE A 138 -4.22 -5.22 -10.49
N LYS A 139 -4.43 -5.88 -9.34
CA LYS A 139 -5.55 -5.62 -8.44
C LYS A 139 -5.17 -5.77 -6.98
N PHE A 140 -5.86 -5.03 -6.13
CA PHE A 140 -5.75 -5.14 -4.68
C PHE A 140 -6.58 -6.31 -4.14
N PRO A 141 -6.22 -6.85 -2.97
CA PRO A 141 -7.10 -7.75 -2.23
C PRO A 141 -8.29 -7.00 -1.65
N ASN A 142 -9.43 -7.69 -1.49
CA ASN A 142 -10.61 -7.14 -0.82
C ASN A 142 -10.47 -7.35 0.69
N TRP A 143 -9.71 -6.48 1.36
CA TRP A 143 -9.60 -6.50 2.81
C TRP A 143 -10.83 -5.86 3.46
N ALA A 144 -11.37 -6.50 4.50
CA ALA A 144 -12.40 -5.91 5.34
C ALA A 144 -11.74 -4.91 6.30
N LEU A 145 -11.85 -3.62 6.00
CA LEU A 145 -11.23 -2.53 6.75
C LEU A 145 -12.27 -1.51 7.23
N PRO A 146 -13.26 -1.91 8.05
CA PRO A 146 -14.39 -1.06 8.43
C PRO A 146 -13.97 0.21 9.20
N ASN A 147 -12.83 0.15 9.89
CA ASN A 147 -12.30 1.26 10.71
C ASN A 147 -11.29 2.14 9.98
N LEU A 148 -11.11 1.98 8.67
CA LEU A 148 -10.15 2.76 7.89
C LEU A 148 -10.60 4.21 7.78
N ILE A 149 -9.73 5.13 8.19
CA ILE A 149 -9.93 6.57 8.18
C ILE A 149 -9.19 7.22 7.01
N ALA A 150 -7.97 6.76 6.71
CA ALA A 150 -7.18 7.31 5.61
C ALA A 150 -6.52 6.20 4.77
N ALA A 151 -6.52 6.40 3.47
CA ALA A 151 -5.86 5.49 2.52
C ALA A 151 -5.07 6.27 1.46
N ASP A 152 -3.84 5.84 1.19
CA ASP A 152 -2.97 6.39 0.15
C ASP A 152 -2.44 5.25 -0.74
N PHE A 153 -2.74 5.33 -2.03
CA PHE A 153 -2.21 4.44 -3.05
C PHE A 153 -1.36 5.27 -4.01
N THR A 154 -0.05 5.05 -3.96
CA THR A 154 0.92 5.84 -4.73
C THR A 154 1.79 4.94 -5.60
N ASN A 155 2.07 5.35 -6.85
CA ASN A 155 2.96 4.66 -7.79
C ASN A 155 2.57 3.19 -8.08
N CYS A 156 1.30 2.80 -7.92
CA CYS A 156 0.84 1.45 -8.26
C CYS A 156 0.54 1.36 -9.77
N ARG A 157 1.57 1.58 -10.60
CA ARG A 157 1.45 1.85 -12.04
C ARG A 157 0.83 0.72 -12.85
N SER A 158 0.94 -0.53 -12.40
CA SER A 158 0.36 -1.70 -13.08
C SER A 158 -1.06 -2.02 -12.61
N CYS A 159 -1.61 -1.28 -11.64
CA CYS A 159 -2.95 -1.51 -11.15
C CYS A 159 -3.98 -1.10 -12.20
N GLU A 160 -4.81 -2.04 -12.61
CA GLU A 160 -5.93 -1.83 -13.54
C GLU A 160 -7.26 -1.73 -12.79
N HIS A 161 -7.37 -2.38 -11.62
CA HIS A 161 -8.58 -2.40 -10.81
C HIS A 161 -8.33 -1.82 -9.42
N LEU A 162 -8.98 -0.67 -9.15
CA LEU A 162 -8.98 -0.04 -7.84
C LEU A 162 -9.66 -0.94 -6.80
N PRO A 163 -9.29 -0.83 -5.50
CA PRO A 163 -10.01 -1.50 -4.44
C PRO A 163 -11.39 -0.86 -4.25
N THR A 164 -12.36 -1.66 -3.80
CA THR A 164 -13.67 -1.15 -3.40
C THR A 164 -13.55 -0.41 -2.07
N LEU A 165 -13.69 0.91 -2.11
CA LEU A 165 -13.53 1.79 -0.93
C LEU A 165 -14.79 2.59 -0.60
N GLY A 166 -15.74 2.72 -1.54
CA GLY A 166 -16.93 3.56 -1.32
C GLY A 166 -17.89 3.05 -0.26
N ASN A 167 -17.81 1.77 0.12
CA ASN A 167 -18.60 1.21 1.21
C ASN A 167 -17.98 1.46 2.61
N LEU A 168 -16.80 2.10 2.70
CA LEU A 168 -16.13 2.31 3.98
C LEU A 168 -16.77 3.46 4.75
N PRO A 169 -17.36 3.20 5.94
CA PRO A 169 -18.16 4.18 6.65
C PRO A 169 -17.34 5.27 7.32
N LEU A 170 -16.05 5.02 7.58
CA LEU A 170 -15.16 5.91 8.34
C LEU A 170 -14.06 6.56 7.50
N LEU A 171 -13.98 6.26 6.19
CA LEU A 171 -12.94 6.77 5.33
C LEU A 171 -13.13 8.27 5.08
N LYS A 172 -12.19 9.08 5.56
CA LYS A 172 -12.19 10.55 5.47
C LYS A 172 -11.24 11.09 4.42
N THR A 173 -10.12 10.43 4.20
CA THR A 173 -9.08 10.90 3.27
C THR A 173 -8.65 9.78 2.34
N LEU A 174 -8.68 10.06 1.05
CA LEU A 174 -8.27 9.12 0.01
C LEU A 174 -7.34 9.79 -1.01
N SER A 175 -6.18 9.20 -1.22
CA SER A 175 -5.21 9.61 -2.22
C SER A 175 -4.94 8.49 -3.22
N LEU A 176 -5.07 8.79 -4.51
CA LEU A 176 -4.73 7.93 -5.64
C LEU A 176 -3.73 8.69 -6.53
N HIS A 177 -2.46 8.27 -6.53
CA HIS A 177 -1.40 8.93 -7.29
C HIS A 177 -0.57 7.95 -8.12
N GLY A 178 -0.29 8.28 -9.39
CA GLY A 178 0.58 7.46 -10.24
C GLY A 178 -0.02 6.08 -10.58
N MET A 179 -1.33 6.04 -10.79
CA MET A 179 -2.12 4.81 -11.03
C MET A 179 -2.26 4.52 -12.53
N HIS A 180 -1.14 4.43 -13.25
CA HIS A 180 -1.13 4.44 -14.71
C HIS A 180 -1.92 3.31 -15.39
N GLY A 181 -2.13 2.16 -14.75
CA GLY A 181 -2.88 1.05 -15.33
C GLY A 181 -4.40 1.24 -15.31
N VAL A 182 -4.90 2.18 -14.51
CA VAL A 182 -6.34 2.42 -14.36
C VAL A 182 -6.87 3.14 -15.59
N LYS A 183 -7.78 2.48 -16.31
CA LYS A 183 -8.44 3.03 -17.50
C LYS A 183 -9.83 3.57 -17.23
N SER A 184 -10.53 3.00 -16.27
CA SER A 184 -11.85 3.42 -15.86
C SER A 184 -11.96 3.43 -14.34
N ILE A 185 -12.67 4.42 -13.79
CA ILE A 185 -13.15 4.40 -12.41
C ILE A 185 -14.67 4.22 -12.49
N GLY A 186 -15.11 2.99 -12.23
CA GLY A 186 -16.53 2.61 -12.24
C GLY A 186 -17.04 2.15 -10.88
N THR A 187 -18.19 1.48 -10.89
CA THR A 187 -18.90 1.01 -9.69
C THR A 187 -18.06 0.08 -8.82
N GLU A 188 -17.04 -0.59 -9.37
CA GLU A 188 -16.11 -1.44 -8.62
C GLU A 188 -15.36 -0.68 -7.50
N PHE A 189 -15.15 0.62 -7.68
CA PHE A 189 -14.49 1.49 -6.71
C PHE A 189 -15.44 1.92 -5.58
N TYR A 190 -16.71 2.14 -5.91
CA TYR A 190 -17.73 2.61 -4.98
C TYR A 190 -18.36 1.48 -4.17
N GLY A 191 -18.53 0.30 -4.79
CA GLY A 191 -19.10 -0.89 -4.18
C GLY A 191 -20.61 -1.02 -4.38
N ASP A 192 -21.16 -2.14 -3.92
CA ASP A 192 -22.54 -2.55 -4.21
C ASP A 192 -23.62 -1.85 -3.35
N SER A 193 -23.24 -0.87 -2.51
CA SER A 193 -24.21 -0.11 -1.71
C SER A 193 -25.18 0.64 -2.63
N THR A 194 -26.48 0.53 -2.37
CA THR A 194 -27.53 1.16 -3.17
C THR A 194 -27.85 2.60 -2.75
N ASP A 195 -27.41 2.99 -1.55
CA ASP A 195 -27.91 4.18 -0.87
C ASP A 195 -26.92 5.34 -0.94
N ILE A 196 -25.73 5.19 -0.36
CA ILE A 196 -24.68 6.22 -0.28
C ILE A 196 -23.31 5.56 -0.44
N TRP A 197 -22.46 6.15 -1.26
CA TRP A 197 -21.04 5.84 -1.34
C TRP A 197 -20.22 6.92 -0.63
N PHE A 198 -19.06 6.52 -0.12
CA PHE A 198 -18.11 7.38 0.59
C PHE A 198 -18.78 8.31 1.62
N PRO A 199 -19.59 7.78 2.56
CA PRO A 199 -20.44 8.59 3.44
C PRO A 199 -19.66 9.56 4.34
N SER A 200 -18.38 9.28 4.61
CA SER A 200 -17.52 10.08 5.48
C SER A 200 -16.36 10.77 4.76
N LEU A 201 -16.28 10.70 3.43
CA LEU A 201 -15.09 11.18 2.71
C LEU A 201 -15.05 12.70 2.63
N GLU A 202 -14.06 13.31 3.28
CA GLU A 202 -13.87 14.75 3.36
C GLU A 202 -12.84 15.25 2.34
N GLU A 203 -11.82 14.44 2.04
CA GLU A 203 -10.75 14.79 1.10
C GLU A 203 -10.47 13.66 0.09
N LEU A 204 -10.52 14.00 -1.21
CA LEU A 204 -10.16 13.11 -2.32
C LEU A 204 -9.07 13.78 -3.17
N SER A 205 -7.95 13.07 -3.34
CA SER A 205 -6.86 13.49 -4.21
C SER A 205 -6.60 12.43 -5.27
N VAL A 206 -6.74 12.81 -6.53
CA VAL A 206 -6.52 11.94 -7.69
C VAL A 206 -5.53 12.63 -8.62
N SER A 207 -4.39 12.00 -8.89
CA SER A 207 -3.41 12.62 -9.78
C SER A 207 -2.51 11.63 -10.50
N ASP A 208 -2.00 12.03 -11.66
CA ASP A 208 -1.12 11.20 -12.48
C ASP A 208 -1.75 9.81 -12.77
N ILE A 209 -3.01 9.81 -13.21
CA ILE A 209 -3.70 8.62 -13.71
C ILE A 209 -3.75 8.73 -15.24
N ALA A 210 -2.57 8.56 -15.85
CA ALA A 210 -2.32 8.93 -17.25
C ALA A 210 -3.25 8.25 -18.27
N ASN A 211 -3.64 6.99 -18.05
CA ASN A 211 -4.48 6.22 -18.97
C ASN A 211 -5.97 6.25 -18.62
N LEU A 212 -6.42 7.12 -17.70
CA LEU A 212 -7.82 7.20 -17.31
C LEU A 212 -8.66 7.77 -18.47
N GLU A 213 -9.50 6.93 -19.06
CA GLU A 213 -10.40 7.26 -20.17
C GLU A 213 -11.80 7.64 -19.66
N GLU A 214 -12.27 6.99 -18.59
CA GLU A 214 -13.61 7.18 -18.04
C GLU A 214 -13.59 7.26 -16.51
N TRP A 215 -14.31 8.24 -15.95
CA TRP A 215 -14.64 8.25 -14.54
C TRP A 215 -16.15 8.39 -14.41
N SER A 216 -16.83 7.25 -14.32
CA SER A 216 -18.28 7.21 -14.21
C SER A 216 -18.70 7.46 -12.76
N THR A 217 -19.91 8.00 -12.59
CA THR A 217 -20.57 8.25 -11.30
C THR A 217 -19.93 9.29 -10.36
N ALA A 218 -18.85 9.98 -10.76
CA ALA A 218 -18.32 11.10 -9.99
C ALA A 218 -19.34 12.24 -9.77
N THR A 219 -20.35 12.33 -10.65
CA THR A 219 -21.43 13.32 -10.64
C THR A 219 -22.72 12.78 -10.00
N ASP A 220 -22.73 11.55 -9.48
CA ASP A 220 -23.87 11.04 -8.73
C ASP A 220 -23.87 11.72 -7.36
N GLU A 221 -24.98 12.36 -6.99
CA GLU A 221 -25.13 13.03 -5.68
C GLU A 221 -24.91 12.06 -4.51
N ARG A 222 -25.05 10.75 -4.75
CA ARG A 222 -24.79 9.69 -3.77
C ARG A 222 -23.31 9.37 -3.58
N ALA A 223 -22.43 9.83 -4.45
CA ALA A 223 -21.04 9.39 -4.48
C ALA A 223 -20.17 10.01 -3.39
N PHE A 224 -20.38 11.29 -3.06
CA PHE A 224 -19.49 12.08 -2.19
C PHE A 224 -20.27 13.14 -1.39
N PRO A 225 -21.17 12.75 -0.47
CA PRO A 225 -22.14 13.67 0.14
C PRO A 225 -21.52 14.77 1.02
N ILE A 226 -20.31 14.57 1.56
CA ILE A 226 -19.65 15.52 2.48
C ILE A 226 -18.24 15.94 2.04
N LEU A 227 -17.92 15.75 0.76
CA LEU A 227 -16.58 16.05 0.24
C LEU A 227 -16.29 17.55 0.28
N LYS A 228 -15.26 17.94 1.04
CA LYS A 228 -14.86 19.34 1.24
C LYS A 228 -13.71 19.74 0.32
N LYS A 229 -12.89 18.78 -0.09
CA LYS A 229 -11.69 19.03 -0.89
C LYS A 229 -11.49 17.95 -1.94
N LEU A 230 -11.46 18.41 -3.19
CA LEU A 230 -11.16 17.59 -4.35
C LEU A 230 -9.90 18.14 -5.03
N THR A 231 -8.89 17.30 -5.23
CA THR A 231 -7.70 17.63 -6.03
C THR A 231 -7.61 16.68 -7.20
N VAL A 232 -7.66 17.21 -8.42
CA VAL A 232 -7.48 16.43 -9.66
C VAL A 232 -6.35 17.04 -10.48
N LYS A 233 -5.27 16.28 -10.75
CA LYS A 233 -4.10 16.76 -11.52
C LYS A 233 -3.61 15.74 -12.54
N SER A 234 -3.18 16.20 -13.72
CA SER A 234 -2.59 15.35 -14.77
C SER A 234 -3.45 14.12 -15.10
N VAL A 235 -4.76 14.35 -15.28
CA VAL A 235 -5.65 13.35 -15.85
C VAL A 235 -5.94 13.78 -17.28
N GLU A 236 -5.09 13.35 -18.21
CA GLU A 236 -4.95 13.97 -19.54
C GLU A 236 -6.16 13.76 -20.47
N ARG A 237 -7.16 12.95 -20.07
CA ARG A 237 -8.26 12.54 -20.95
C ARG A 237 -9.68 12.68 -20.38
N ILE A 238 -9.85 13.16 -19.14
CA ILE A 238 -11.21 13.37 -18.62
C ILE A 238 -11.85 14.59 -19.29
N CYS A 239 -12.97 14.34 -19.96
CA CYS A 239 -13.91 15.33 -20.51
C CYS A 239 -14.38 16.35 -19.45
N PRO A 240 -14.86 17.54 -19.84
CA PRO A 240 -14.86 18.78 -19.03
C PRO A 240 -15.78 18.84 -17.79
N THR A 241 -16.36 17.75 -17.31
CA THR A 241 -17.40 17.74 -16.26
C THR A 241 -16.91 17.87 -14.82
N LEU A 242 -15.60 17.84 -14.55
CA LEU A 242 -15.03 18.11 -13.22
C LEU A 242 -14.67 19.58 -12.97
N LYS A 243 -15.01 20.48 -13.89
CA LYS A 243 -14.90 21.93 -13.67
C LYS A 243 -16.20 22.41 -13.02
N SER A 244 -16.24 22.39 -11.70
CA SER A 244 -17.18 23.21 -10.91
C SER A 244 -16.95 24.69 -11.19
#